data_AF-K2PA02-F1
#
_entry.id   AF-K2PA02-F1
#
_cell.length_a   1.000
_cell.length_b   1.000
_cell.length_c   1.000
_cell.angle_alpha   90.00
_cell.angle_beta   90.00
_cell.angle_gamma   90.00
#
_symmetry.space_group_name_H-M   'P 1'
#
loop_
_entity.id
_entity.type
_entity.pdbx_description
1 polymer ?
#
loop_
_entity_poly.entity_id
_entity_poly.type
_entity_poly.pdbx_seq_one_letter_code
_entity_poly.pdbx_strand_id
1 'polypeptide(L)'
;MNAAPNPRQIEAEQLRRIRARLAAVAPGNWRRAADDMGEMIVGEDEHGALITLMRCDAATFEEVEFMAASPAMVGFLLALLDRAIEALRKTPPNAETGQGSRREGAAPDYAAEAAMKCAEPAFKAFLEQRHGLERPLTDERAAQKLRSVLGITSRSELNQNTDAADRWRALRQDFQAWRKAG
;
A
#
# COMPACT_ATOMS: atom_id res chain seq x y z
N MET A 1 -32.62 -19.57 -8.22
CA MET A 1 -31.93 -18.47 -8.92
C MET A 1 -30.61 -18.25 -8.20
N ASN A 2 -29.50 -18.82 -8.68
CA ASN A 2 -28.19 -18.70 -8.01
C ASN A 2 -27.63 -17.30 -8.27
N ALA A 3 -27.41 -16.53 -7.20
CA ALA A 3 -26.71 -15.25 -7.30
C ALA A 3 -25.30 -15.49 -7.85
N ALA A 4 -24.88 -14.70 -8.84
CA ALA A 4 -23.54 -14.78 -9.39
C ALA A 4 -22.50 -14.59 -8.27
N PRO A 5 -21.42 -15.39 -8.23
CA PRO A 5 -20.43 -15.32 -7.17
C PRO A 5 -19.76 -13.94 -7.12
N ASN A 6 -19.57 -13.42 -5.91
CA ASN A 6 -18.95 -12.12 -5.67
C ASN A 6 -17.50 -12.11 -6.19
N PRO A 7 -17.08 -11.14 -7.02
CA PRO A 7 -15.71 -11.07 -7.56
C PRO A 7 -14.61 -11.20 -6.51
N ARG A 8 -14.80 -10.62 -5.32
CA ARG A 8 -13.82 -10.73 -4.22
C ARG A 8 -13.68 -12.16 -3.68
N GLN A 9 -14.76 -12.93 -3.68
CA GLN A 9 -14.72 -14.33 -3.26
C GLN A 9 -14.00 -15.19 -4.30
N ILE A 10 -14.18 -14.88 -5.59
CA ILE A 10 -13.47 -15.53 -6.70
C ILE A 10 -11.97 -15.26 -6.57
N GLU A 11 -11.56 -14.00 -6.40
CA GLU A 11 -10.15 -13.62 -6.24
C GLU A 11 -9.49 -14.29 -5.01
N ALA A 12 -10.19 -14.32 -3.88
CA ALA A 12 -9.70 -14.99 -2.67
C ALA A 12 -9.51 -16.50 -2.86
N GLU A 13 -10.43 -17.15 -3.56
CA GLU A 13 -10.32 -18.57 -3.90
C GLU A 13 -9.17 -18.83 -4.88
N GLN A 14 -8.97 -17.98 -5.89
CA GLN A 14 -7.83 -18.09 -6.79
C GLN A 14 -6.51 -17.93 -6.04
N LEU A 15 -6.39 -16.96 -5.14
CA LEU A 15 -5.20 -16.78 -4.32
C LEU A 15 -4.91 -18.01 -3.45
N ARG A 16 -5.95 -18.63 -2.87
CA ARG A 16 -5.83 -19.87 -2.10
C ARG A 16 -5.30 -21.02 -2.96
N ARG A 17 -5.79 -21.16 -4.19
CA ARG A 17 -5.32 -22.19 -5.14
C ARG A 17 -3.87 -21.99 -5.55
N ILE A 18 -3.46 -20.75 -5.79
CA ILE A 18 -2.06 -20.42 -6.13
C ILE A 18 -1.14 -20.84 -4.98
N ARG A 19 -1.49 -20.51 -3.72
CA ARG A 19 -0.73 -20.93 -2.54
C ARG A 19 -0.63 -22.44 -2.41
N ALA A 20 -1.75 -23.15 -2.61
CA ALA A 20 -1.77 -24.61 -2.54
C ALA A 20 -0.89 -25.26 -3.63
N ARG A 21 -0.92 -24.73 -4.86
CA ARG A 21 -0.07 -25.21 -5.96
C ARG A 21 1.41 -24.99 -5.68
N LEU A 22 1.78 -23.81 -5.17
CA LEU A 22 3.17 -23.53 -4.80
C LEU A 22 3.65 -24.46 -3.67
N ALA A 23 2.83 -24.67 -2.64
CA ALA A 23 3.16 -25.58 -1.55
C ALA A 23 3.32 -27.03 -2.02
N ALA A 24 2.51 -27.48 -2.98
CA ALA A 24 2.57 -28.83 -3.53
C ALA A 24 3.86 -29.13 -4.32
N VAL A 25 4.56 -28.08 -4.80
CA VAL A 25 5.84 -28.24 -5.52
C VAL A 25 7.04 -27.87 -4.65
N ALA A 26 6.86 -27.63 -3.35
CA ALA A 26 7.95 -27.25 -2.44
C ALA A 26 9.01 -28.38 -2.33
N PRO A 27 10.32 -28.05 -2.26
CA PRO A 27 10.89 -26.71 -2.14
C PRO A 27 10.85 -25.88 -3.44
N GLY A 28 10.54 -26.50 -4.59
CA GLY A 28 10.39 -25.79 -5.87
C GLY A 28 11.70 -25.26 -6.42
N ASN A 29 12.82 -25.89 -6.06
CA ASN A 29 14.17 -25.53 -6.51
C ASN A 29 14.40 -25.95 -7.96
N TRP A 30 13.72 -25.28 -8.88
CA TRP A 30 13.85 -25.57 -10.30
C TRP A 30 15.02 -24.81 -10.91
N ARG A 31 15.72 -25.44 -11.84
CA ARG A 31 16.88 -24.87 -12.53
C ARG A 31 16.82 -25.21 -14.00
N ARG A 32 17.39 -24.35 -14.83
CA ARG A 32 17.66 -24.68 -16.22
C ARG A 32 18.87 -25.61 -16.30
N ALA A 33 18.79 -26.62 -17.15
CA ALA A 33 19.88 -27.49 -17.54
C ALA A 33 19.83 -27.72 -19.06
N ALA A 34 20.89 -28.28 -19.62
CA ALA A 34 20.91 -28.73 -21.01
C ALA A 34 21.76 -30.00 -21.11
N ASP A 35 21.33 -30.89 -21.99
CA ASP A 35 22.08 -32.09 -22.39
C ASP A 35 22.19 -32.17 -23.93
N ASP A 36 22.61 -33.32 -24.45
CA ASP A 36 22.73 -33.60 -25.88
C ASP A 36 21.39 -33.53 -26.62
N MET A 37 20.27 -33.63 -25.90
CA MET A 37 18.92 -33.59 -26.42
C MET A 37 18.27 -32.20 -26.30
N GLY A 38 18.95 -31.21 -25.72
CA GLY A 38 18.52 -29.81 -25.68
C GLY A 38 18.27 -29.26 -24.28
N GLU A 39 17.55 -28.13 -24.20
CA GLU A 39 17.26 -27.46 -22.94
C GLU A 39 16.14 -28.15 -22.14
N MET A 40 16.28 -28.13 -20.82
CA MET A 40 15.32 -28.72 -19.89
C MET A 40 15.27 -27.96 -18.56
N ILE A 41 14.17 -28.17 -17.83
CA ILE A 41 14.05 -27.77 -16.44
C ILE A 41 14.27 -29.00 -15.57
N VAL A 42 15.17 -28.86 -14.61
CA VAL A 42 15.43 -29.86 -13.58
C VAL A 42 14.94 -29.38 -12.23
N GLY A 43 14.53 -30.32 -11.39
CA GLY A 43 14.28 -30.14 -9.97
C GLY A 43 15.23 -31.00 -9.14
N GLU A 44 15.10 -30.92 -7.82
CA GLU A 44 15.77 -31.80 -6.88
C GLU A 44 14.73 -32.75 -6.27
N ASP A 45 15.06 -34.04 -6.16
CA ASP A 45 14.26 -35.00 -5.40
C ASP A 45 14.53 -34.90 -3.89
N GLU A 46 13.89 -35.77 -3.10
CA GLU A 46 14.02 -35.81 -1.64
C GLU A 46 15.46 -36.08 -1.16
N HIS A 47 16.33 -36.58 -2.03
CA HIS A 47 17.73 -36.89 -1.76
C HIS A 47 18.70 -35.88 -2.36
N GLY A 48 18.20 -34.83 -3.02
CA GLY A 48 19.01 -33.81 -3.69
C GLY A 48 19.55 -34.22 -5.06
N ALA A 49 19.09 -35.35 -5.61
CA ALA A 49 19.44 -35.74 -6.97
C ALA A 49 18.64 -34.89 -7.97
N LEU A 50 19.31 -34.50 -9.06
CA LEU A 50 18.66 -33.75 -10.13
C LEU A 50 17.76 -34.67 -10.95
N ILE A 51 16.49 -34.27 -11.09
CA ILE A 51 15.48 -34.96 -11.90
C ILE A 51 14.97 -34.04 -13.01
N THR A 52 14.75 -34.60 -14.19
CA THR A 52 14.14 -33.87 -15.31
C THR A 52 12.65 -33.67 -15.05
N LEU A 53 12.20 -32.42 -14.96
CA LEU A 53 10.79 -32.07 -14.80
C LEU A 53 10.09 -31.91 -16.15
N MET A 54 10.75 -31.23 -17.09
CA MET A 54 10.26 -31.08 -18.46
C MET A 54 11.40 -30.73 -19.43
N ARG A 55 11.23 -31.11 -20.71
CA ARG A 55 12.07 -30.67 -21.82
C ARG A 55 11.44 -29.50 -22.56
N CYS A 56 12.27 -28.63 -23.11
CA CYS A 56 11.89 -27.33 -23.66
C CYS A 56 12.33 -27.20 -25.13
N ASP A 57 11.88 -28.12 -25.99
CA ASP A 57 12.41 -28.25 -27.36
C ASP A 57 12.09 -27.06 -28.28
N ALA A 58 11.04 -26.30 -27.98
CA ALA A 58 10.56 -25.19 -28.79
C ALA A 58 10.56 -23.83 -28.06
N ALA A 59 10.97 -23.81 -26.79
CA ALA A 59 10.95 -22.60 -25.98
C ALA A 59 12.24 -21.79 -26.18
N THR A 60 12.16 -20.47 -26.08
CA THR A 60 13.36 -19.63 -26.05
C THR A 60 14.05 -19.75 -24.70
N PHE A 61 15.33 -19.37 -24.66
CA PHE A 61 16.12 -19.31 -23.43
C PHE A 61 15.41 -18.52 -22.32
N GLU A 62 14.79 -17.38 -22.65
CA GLU A 62 14.08 -16.51 -21.71
C GLU A 62 12.80 -17.16 -21.19
N GLU A 63 12.08 -17.90 -22.04
CA GLU A 63 10.90 -18.66 -21.62
C GLU A 63 11.30 -19.77 -20.63
N VAL A 64 12.38 -20.51 -20.92
CA VAL A 64 12.90 -21.54 -20.02
C VAL A 64 13.40 -20.95 -18.71
N GLU A 65 14.08 -19.80 -18.76
CA GLU A 65 14.54 -19.09 -17.57
C GLU A 65 13.38 -18.64 -16.69
N PHE A 66 12.34 -18.04 -17.29
CA PHE A 66 11.14 -17.62 -16.58
C PHE A 66 10.43 -18.81 -15.91
N MET A 67 10.27 -19.92 -16.65
CA MET A 67 9.64 -21.12 -16.14
C MET A 67 10.43 -21.74 -14.97
N ALA A 68 11.76 -21.81 -15.09
CA ALA A 68 12.62 -22.31 -14.01
C ALA A 68 12.58 -21.41 -12.77
N ALA A 69 12.51 -20.09 -12.96
CA ALA A 69 12.39 -19.13 -11.84
C ALA A 69 10.97 -19.07 -11.24
N SER A 70 9.96 -19.63 -11.91
CA SER A 70 8.55 -19.38 -11.58
C SER A 70 8.15 -19.75 -10.15
N PRO A 71 8.59 -20.86 -9.51
CA PRO A 71 8.22 -21.15 -8.13
C PRO A 71 8.76 -20.08 -7.16
N ALA A 72 10.02 -19.67 -7.35
CA ALA A 72 10.65 -18.62 -6.54
C ALA A 72 9.97 -17.25 -6.77
N MET A 73 9.64 -16.91 -8.00
CA MET A 73 8.93 -15.66 -8.35
C MET A 73 7.55 -15.61 -7.70
N VAL A 74 6.76 -16.68 -7.81
CA VAL A 74 5.43 -16.74 -7.17
C VAL A 74 5.55 -16.70 -5.65
N GLY A 75 6.52 -17.41 -5.07
CA GLY A 75 6.81 -17.34 -3.63
C GLY A 75 7.15 -15.94 -3.16
N PHE A 76 8.01 -15.23 -3.90
CA PHE A 76 8.37 -13.84 -3.62
C PHE A 76 7.15 -12.91 -3.66
N LEU A 77 6.32 -13.01 -4.71
CA LEU A 77 5.12 -12.17 -4.87
C LEU A 77 4.09 -12.43 -3.76
N LEU A 78 3.88 -13.69 -3.39
CA LEU A 78 2.99 -14.05 -2.27
C LEU A 78 3.51 -13.51 -0.93
N ALA A 79 4.81 -13.62 -0.67
CA ALA A 79 5.43 -13.06 0.53
C ALA A 79 5.33 -11.53 0.56
N LEU A 80 5.47 -10.86 -0.58
CA LEU A 80 5.27 -9.41 -0.69
C LEU A 80 3.81 -9.02 -0.41
N LEU A 81 2.86 -9.78 -0.94
CA LEU A 81 1.44 -9.60 -0.67
C LEU A 81 1.13 -9.78 0.83
N ASP A 82 1.70 -10.79 1.47
CA ASP A 82 1.51 -11.02 2.91
C ASP A 82 2.03 -9.86 3.75
N ARG A 83 3.24 -9.35 3.43
CA ARG A 83 3.80 -8.15 4.07
C ARG A 83 2.93 -6.91 3.86
N ALA A 84 2.40 -6.72 2.64
CA ALA A 84 1.52 -5.60 2.34
C ALA A 84 0.20 -5.67 3.13
N ILE A 85 -0.42 -6.86 3.21
CA ILE A 85 -1.62 -7.08 4.02
C ILE A 85 -1.33 -6.84 5.50
N GLU A 86 -0.21 -7.34 5.99
CA GLU A 86 0.20 -7.14 7.39
C GLU A 86 0.44 -5.65 7.69
N ALA A 87 1.10 -4.92 6.80
CA ALA A 87 1.30 -3.48 6.92
C ALA A 87 -0.05 -2.74 6.97
N LEU A 88 -0.98 -3.07 6.07
CA LEU A 88 -2.33 -2.49 6.07
C LEU A 88 -3.13 -2.81 7.33
N ARG A 89 -2.93 -3.98 7.96
CA ARG A 89 -3.57 -4.34 9.24
C ARG A 89 -2.96 -3.59 10.43
N LYS A 90 -1.64 -3.35 10.40
CA LYS A 90 -0.91 -2.64 11.44
C LYS A 90 -1.11 -1.12 11.37
N THR A 91 -1.43 -0.60 10.20
CA THR A 91 -1.84 0.79 10.02
C THR A 91 -3.31 0.93 10.43
N PRO A 92 -3.64 1.61 11.55
CA PRO A 92 -5.04 1.87 11.89
C PRO A 92 -5.71 2.64 10.74
N PRO A 93 -7.02 2.44 10.48
CA PRO A 93 -7.74 3.00 9.32
C PRO A 93 -7.76 4.55 9.22
N ASN A 94 -7.05 5.24 10.10
CA ASN A 94 -6.87 6.69 10.12
C ASN A 94 -5.50 7.18 9.65
N ALA A 95 -4.59 6.29 9.26
CA ALA A 95 -3.37 6.65 8.58
C ALA A 95 -3.50 6.27 7.10
N GLU A 96 -3.52 7.29 6.23
CA GLU A 96 -3.27 7.19 4.77
C GLU A 96 -4.48 7.12 3.84
N THR A 97 -5.22 8.24 3.77
CA THR A 97 -5.62 8.77 2.45
C THR A 97 -4.93 10.12 2.26
N GLY A 98 -3.79 10.09 1.57
CA GLY A 98 -3.00 11.27 1.26
C GLY A 98 -1.82 10.89 0.38
N GLN A 99 -2.07 10.76 -0.92
CA GLN A 99 -1.03 10.69 -1.94
C GLN A 99 -0.08 11.89 -1.80
N GLY A 100 1.21 11.59 -1.66
CA GLY A 100 2.27 12.57 -1.56
C GLY A 100 3.53 11.96 -0.95
N SER A 101 4.20 11.09 -1.71
CA SER A 101 5.61 10.67 -1.56
C SER A 101 6.19 10.77 -0.14
N ARG A 102 5.96 9.74 0.69
CA ARG A 102 6.69 9.57 1.95
C ARG A 102 8.10 9.10 1.60
N ARG A 103 9.06 10.03 1.60
CA ARG A 103 10.49 9.71 1.75
C ARG A 103 10.65 9.07 3.12
N GLU A 104 10.99 7.79 3.13
CA GLU A 104 11.32 7.03 4.33
C GLU A 104 12.44 7.77 5.10
N GLY A 105 12.14 8.24 6.31
CA GLY A 105 13.12 8.84 7.23
C GLY A 105 12.81 10.24 7.75
N ALA A 106 11.89 11.00 7.13
CA ALA A 106 11.49 12.31 7.67
C ALA A 106 10.27 12.18 8.59
N ALA A 107 10.40 12.66 9.83
CA ALA A 107 9.26 12.82 10.73
C ALA A 107 8.13 13.61 10.03
N PRO A 108 6.85 13.32 10.28
CA PRO A 108 5.75 14.02 9.62
C PRO A 108 5.83 15.53 9.88
N ASP A 109 5.99 16.33 8.81
CA ASP A 109 5.94 17.79 8.91
C ASP A 109 4.50 18.28 8.82
N TYR A 110 3.78 18.16 9.94
CA TYR A 110 2.41 18.64 10.11
C TYR A 110 2.32 20.16 9.97
N ALA A 111 3.39 20.91 10.27
CA ALA A 111 3.41 22.35 10.10
C ALA A 111 3.30 22.76 8.62
N ALA A 112 4.07 22.10 7.75
CA ALA A 112 4.02 22.30 6.31
C ALA A 112 2.67 21.86 5.72
N GLU A 113 2.16 20.71 6.15
CA GLU A 113 0.86 20.21 5.70
C GLU A 113 -0.29 21.17 6.08
N ALA A 114 -0.30 21.67 7.32
CA ALA A 114 -1.25 22.66 7.79
C ALA A 114 -1.19 23.95 6.95
N ALA A 115 0.01 24.37 6.55
CA ALA A 115 0.18 25.52 5.66
C ALA A 115 -0.49 25.29 4.30
N MET A 116 -0.22 24.15 3.67
CA MET A 116 -0.80 23.80 2.37
C MET A 116 -2.33 23.74 2.44
N LYS A 117 -2.88 23.18 3.53
CA LYS A 117 -4.33 23.12 3.74
C LYS A 117 -4.98 24.49 3.88
N CYS A 118 -4.36 25.44 4.58
CA CYS A 118 -4.89 26.80 4.69
C CYS A 118 -5.01 27.53 3.33
N ALA A 119 -4.21 27.14 2.33
CA ALA A 119 -4.31 27.68 0.97
C ALA A 119 -5.46 27.07 0.15
N GLU A 120 -5.99 25.90 0.54
CA GLU A 120 -7.06 25.23 -0.20
C GLU A 120 -8.42 25.95 -0.02
N PRO A 121 -9.10 26.39 -1.10
CA PRO A 121 -10.39 27.06 -0.99
C PRO A 121 -11.46 26.22 -0.29
N ALA A 122 -11.47 24.91 -0.53
CA ALA A 122 -12.39 23.97 0.12
C ALA A 122 -12.17 23.91 1.64
N PHE A 123 -10.92 23.98 2.09
CA PHE A 123 -10.60 23.98 3.52
C PHE A 123 -11.03 25.27 4.19
N LYS A 124 -10.90 26.41 3.52
CA LYS A 124 -11.43 27.70 4.02
C LYS A 124 -12.95 27.69 4.14
N ALA A 125 -13.66 27.13 3.16
CA ALA A 125 -15.11 26.97 3.21
C ALA A 125 -15.54 26.04 4.36
N PHE A 126 -14.78 24.97 4.61
CA PHE A 126 -14.98 24.12 5.78
C PHE A 126 -14.79 24.89 7.10
N LEU A 127 -13.71 25.67 7.22
CA LEU A 127 -13.47 26.49 8.41
C LEU A 127 -14.56 27.57 8.60
N GLU A 128 -15.10 28.14 7.52
CA GLU A 128 -16.24 29.05 7.56
C GLU A 128 -17.48 28.35 8.14
N GLN A 129 -17.86 27.21 7.55
CA GLN A 129 -19.10 26.51 7.91
C GLN A 129 -19.05 25.85 9.29
N ARG A 130 -17.92 25.21 9.64
CA ARG A 130 -17.81 24.38 10.85
C ARG A 130 -17.19 25.08 12.03
N HIS A 131 -16.31 26.05 11.76
CA HIS A 131 -15.55 26.73 12.81
C HIS A 131 -15.79 28.24 12.86
N GLY A 132 -16.59 28.81 11.95
CA GLY A 132 -16.92 30.24 11.94
C GLY A 132 -15.73 31.12 11.52
N LEU A 133 -15.01 30.74 10.47
CA LEU A 133 -14.06 31.64 9.81
C LEU A 133 -14.82 32.76 9.09
N GLU A 134 -14.56 34.01 9.45
CA GLU A 134 -15.22 35.18 8.85
C GLU A 134 -14.61 35.59 7.51
N ARG A 135 -15.46 36.04 6.59
CA ARG A 135 -15.04 36.59 5.29
C ARG A 135 -14.25 37.91 5.46
N PRO A 136 -13.29 38.21 4.56
CA PRO A 136 -12.86 37.40 3.41
C PRO A 136 -12.05 36.15 3.81
N LEU A 137 -12.17 35.09 3.03
CA LEU A 137 -11.46 33.81 3.24
C LEU A 137 -10.02 33.88 2.70
N THR A 138 -9.12 34.53 3.44
CA THR A 138 -7.69 34.62 3.11
C THR A 138 -6.86 33.53 3.79
N ASP A 139 -5.66 33.27 3.28
CA ASP A 139 -4.73 32.27 3.83
C ASP A 139 -4.30 32.63 5.25
N GLU A 140 -4.07 33.91 5.52
CA GLU A 140 -3.67 34.41 6.84
C GLU A 140 -4.77 34.20 7.88
N ARG A 141 -6.02 34.50 7.51
CA ARG A 141 -7.17 34.31 8.40
C ARG A 141 -7.45 32.84 8.64
N ALA A 142 -7.31 32.00 7.60
CA ALA A 142 -7.41 30.55 7.75
C ALA A 142 -6.33 30.01 8.69
N ALA A 143 -5.08 30.49 8.57
CA ALA A 143 -3.98 30.10 9.45
C ALA A 143 -4.20 30.57 10.90
N GLN A 144 -4.68 31.79 11.11
CA GLN A 144 -5.03 32.30 12.44
C GLN A 144 -6.17 31.48 13.07
N LYS A 145 -7.20 31.18 12.29
CA LYS A 145 -8.33 30.37 12.77
C LYS A 145 -7.89 28.94 13.09
N LEU A 146 -7.05 28.35 12.25
CA LEU A 146 -6.49 27.02 12.48
C LEU A 146 -5.73 26.96 13.82
N ARG A 147 -4.88 27.96 14.11
CA ARG A 147 -4.18 28.06 15.41
C ARG A 147 -5.13 28.13 16.59
N SER A 148 -6.21 28.91 16.46
CA SER A 148 -7.26 29.01 17.49
C SER A 148 -7.99 27.69 17.70
N VAL A 149 -8.37 26.98 16.62
CA VAL A 149 -9.04 25.67 16.69
C VAL A 149 -8.13 24.61 17.31
N LEU A 150 -6.85 24.63 16.95
CA LEU A 150 -5.86 23.68 17.45
C LEU A 150 -5.20 24.11 18.76
N GLY A 151 -5.58 25.25 19.35
CA GLY A 151 -4.99 25.76 20.59
C GLY A 151 -3.47 25.82 20.59
N ILE A 152 -2.85 26.27 19.49
CA ILE A 152 -1.40 26.43 19.31
C ILE A 152 -1.07 27.88 18.95
N THR A 153 0.14 28.33 19.26
CA THR A 153 0.61 29.68 18.88
C THR A 153 1.37 29.67 17.56
N SER A 154 2.04 28.56 17.24
CA SER A 154 2.76 28.33 16.00
C SER A 154 2.42 26.98 15.39
N ARG A 155 2.39 26.90 14.05
CA ARG A 155 2.23 25.64 13.32
C ARG A 155 3.38 24.67 13.56
N SER A 156 4.58 25.17 13.86
CA SER A 156 5.74 24.32 14.19
C SER A 156 5.51 23.46 15.43
N GLU A 157 4.62 23.88 16.34
CA GLU A 157 4.23 23.09 17.51
C GLU A 157 3.57 21.76 17.11
N LEU A 158 2.94 21.66 15.94
CA LEU A 158 2.36 20.41 15.44
C LEU A 158 3.40 19.31 15.26
N ASN A 159 4.67 19.66 15.02
CA ASN A 159 5.75 18.68 14.84
C ASN A 159 6.39 18.26 16.17
N GLN A 160 6.19 19.03 17.23
CA GLN A 160 6.88 18.88 18.52
C GLN A 160 5.94 18.47 19.65
N ASN A 161 4.64 18.74 19.51
CA ASN A 161 3.62 18.48 20.50
C ASN A 161 2.62 17.44 19.97
N THR A 162 2.66 16.25 20.57
CA THR A 162 1.79 15.12 20.21
C THR A 162 0.30 15.46 20.35
N ASP A 163 -0.11 16.17 21.40
CA ASP A 163 -1.51 16.54 21.62
C ASP A 163 -2.01 17.55 20.58
N ALA A 164 -1.12 18.43 20.10
CA ALA A 164 -1.42 19.35 19.01
C ALA A 164 -1.53 18.59 17.67
N ALA A 165 -0.64 17.61 17.44
CA ALA A 165 -0.71 16.73 16.28
C ALA A 165 -1.99 15.89 16.25
N ASP A 166 -2.46 15.40 17.40
CA ASP A 166 -3.70 14.64 17.50
C ASP A 166 -4.93 15.49 17.19
N ARG A 167 -4.99 16.72 17.72
CA ARG A 167 -6.04 17.68 17.36
C ARG A 167 -6.02 18.02 15.86
N TRP A 168 -4.83 18.14 15.26
CA TRP A 168 -4.69 18.34 13.81
C TRP A 168 -5.23 17.16 13.01
N ARG A 169 -4.91 15.93 13.42
CA ARG A 169 -5.42 14.70 12.77
C ARG A 169 -6.94 14.60 12.86
N ALA A 170 -7.53 14.92 14.02
CA ALA A 170 -8.98 14.93 14.21
C ALA A 170 -9.66 15.97 13.30
N LEU A 171 -9.17 17.21 13.27
CA LEU A 171 -9.70 18.27 12.40
C LEU A 171 -9.65 17.89 10.91
N ARG A 172 -8.57 17.21 10.50
CA ARG A 172 -8.46 16.71 9.13
C ARG A 172 -9.47 15.63 8.80
N GLN A 173 -9.78 14.73 9.74
CA GLN A 173 -10.80 13.71 9.54
C GLN A 173 -12.18 14.36 9.38
N ASP A 174 -12.49 15.36 10.20
CA ASP A 174 -13.74 16.13 10.09
C ASP A 174 -13.86 16.85 8.75
N PHE A 175 -12.77 17.43 8.27
CA PHE A 175 -12.74 18.05 6.94
C PHE A 175 -13.03 17.04 5.83
N GLN A 176 -12.43 15.85 5.88
CA GLN A 176 -12.68 14.82 4.86
C GLN A 176 -14.10 14.25 4.93
N ALA A 177 -14.64 14.08 6.13
CA ALA A 177 -16.02 13.66 6.32
C ALA A 177 -16.99 14.71 5.77
N TRP A 178 -16.76 15.99 6.05
CA TRP A 178 -17.53 17.10 5.50
C TRP A 178 -17.44 17.14 3.97
N ARG A 179 -16.25 16.96 3.40
CA ARG A 179 -16.04 16.96 1.94
C ARG A 179 -16.73 15.81 1.21
N LYS A 180 -16.95 14.68 1.88
CA LYS A 180 -17.69 13.54 1.31
C LYS A 180 -19.21 13.70 1.41
N ALA A 181 -19.67 14.51 2.37
CA ALA A 181 -21.09 14.72 2.65
C ALA A 181 -21.70 15.92 1.91
N GLY A 182 -20.87 16.84 1.41
CA GLY A 182 -21.25 17.98 0.56
C GLY A 182 -20.85 17.76 -0.89
#